data_AF-A0A945S9N6-F1
#
_entry.id   AF-A0A945S9N6-F1
#
_cell.length_a   1.000
_cell.length_b   1.000
_cell.length_c   1.000
_cell.angle_alpha   90.00
_cell.angle_beta   90.00
_cell.angle_gamma   90.00
#
_symmetry.space_group_name_H-M   'P 1'
#
loop_
_entity.id
_entity.type
_entity.pdbx_description
1 polymer ?
#
loop_
_entity_poly.entity_id
_entity_poly.type
_entity_poly.pdbx_seq_one_letter_code
_entity_poly.pdbx_strand_id
1 'polypeptide(L)'
;MKSAFELAMERLGGELQTYTDQQKAELAEVDGLYDSKVAQAKMDADSRLQTAAGEPEKAEQIRNDLVVELASVSERRERKKEELRNSFKKNG
;
A
#
# COMPACT_ATOMS: atom_id res chain seq x y z
N MET A 1 24.84 19.32 -13.07
CA MET A 1 23.48 19.78 -13.45
C MET A 1 22.50 18.97 -12.62
N LYS A 2 21.65 19.60 -11.81
CA LYS A 2 20.53 18.91 -11.16
C LYS A 2 19.44 18.65 -12.21
N SER A 3 18.74 17.54 -12.11
CA SER A 3 17.61 17.21 -12.97
C SER A 3 16.40 18.12 -12.68
N ALA A 4 15.52 18.29 -13.66
CA ALA A 4 14.27 19.06 -13.49
C ALA A 4 13.38 18.47 -12.39
N PHE A 5 13.47 17.16 -12.14
CA PHE A 5 12.76 16.46 -11.07
C PHE A 5 13.30 16.83 -9.68
N GLU A 6 14.63 16.84 -9.52
CA GLU A 6 15.28 17.28 -8.28
C GLU A 6 14.96 18.75 -7.97
N LEU A 7 14.94 19.62 -8.98
CA LEU A 7 14.53 21.02 -8.84
C LEU A 7 13.06 21.20 -8.46
N ALA A 8 12.16 20.34 -8.94
CA ALA A 8 10.74 20.38 -8.58
C ALA A 8 10.50 19.93 -7.13
N MET A 9 11.25 18.92 -6.67
CA MET A 9 11.18 18.41 -5.29
C MET A 9 11.80 19.39 -4.28
N GLU A 10 12.91 20.05 -4.65
CA GLU A 10 13.56 21.09 -3.84
C GLU A 10 12.62 22.30 -3.64
N ARG A 11 11.80 22.64 -4.64
CA ARG A 11 10.73 23.66 -4.55
C ARG A 11 9.54 23.25 -3.69
N LEU A 12 9.28 21.94 -3.55
CA LEU A 12 8.22 21.38 -2.71
C LEU A 12 8.67 21.15 -1.26
N GLY A 13 9.92 21.51 -0.91
CA GLY A 13 10.45 21.40 0.44
C GLY A 13 10.76 19.98 0.91
N GLY A 14 10.83 19.01 -0.01
CA GLY A 14 11.18 17.64 0.31
C GLY A 14 12.66 17.35 0.11
N GLU A 15 13.38 16.98 1.18
CA GLU A 15 14.68 16.32 1.02
C GLU A 15 14.48 14.97 0.32
N LEU A 16 15.26 14.72 -0.74
CA LEU A 16 15.33 13.42 -1.39
C LEU A 16 15.97 12.43 -0.42
N GLN A 17 15.14 11.73 0.34
CA GLN A 17 15.62 10.74 1.29
C GLN A 17 16.15 9.52 0.52
N THR A 18 17.47 9.38 0.49
CA THR A 18 18.14 8.24 -0.14
C THR A 18 18.21 7.08 0.84
N TYR A 19 17.66 5.93 0.44
CA TYR A 19 17.73 4.70 1.24
C TYR A 19 18.87 3.79 0.76
N THR A 20 19.49 3.08 1.70
CA THR A 20 20.42 1.98 1.37
C THR A 20 19.68 0.83 0.71
N ASP A 21 20.40 -0.07 0.04
CA ASP A 21 19.77 -1.23 -0.61
C ASP A 21 19.07 -2.14 0.41
N GLN A 22 19.60 -2.25 1.63
CA GLN A 22 18.94 -2.96 2.73
C GLN A 22 17.62 -2.28 3.13
N GLN A 23 17.61 -0.96 3.32
CA GLN A 23 16.39 -0.21 3.67
C GLN A 23 15.32 -0.31 2.57
N LYS A 24 15.74 -0.30 1.29
CA LYS A 24 14.84 -0.54 0.16
C LYS A 24 14.27 -1.96 0.19
N ALA A 25 15.08 -2.96 0.51
CA ALA A 25 14.62 -4.34 0.64
C ALA A 25 13.57 -4.48 1.74
N GLU A 26 13.80 -3.88 2.92
CA GLU A 26 12.83 -3.89 4.02
C GLU A 26 11.49 -3.22 3.64
N LEU A 27 11.53 -2.11 2.89
CA LEU A 27 10.32 -1.48 2.36
C LEU A 27 9.60 -2.37 1.33
N ALA A 28 10.35 -3.05 0.46
CA ALA A 28 9.81 -3.97 -0.54
C ALA A 28 9.19 -5.23 0.09
N GLU A 29 9.74 -5.72 1.20
CA GLU A 29 9.14 -6.81 1.98
C GLU A 29 7.77 -6.42 2.53
N VAL A 30 7.63 -5.20 3.05
CA VAL A 30 6.32 -4.67 3.46
C VAL A 30 5.39 -4.61 2.25
N ASP A 31 5.84 -4.08 1.13
CA ASP A 31 5.02 -4.02 -0.08
C ASP A 31 4.50 -5.42 -0.50
N GLY A 32 5.38 -6.42 -0.56
CA GLY A 32 4.99 -7.80 -0.93
C GLY A 32 4.02 -8.46 0.06
N LEU A 33 4.20 -8.21 1.37
CA LEU A 33 3.27 -8.69 2.39
C LEU A 33 1.86 -8.14 2.18
N TYR A 34 1.74 -6.83 1.91
CA TYR A 34 0.44 -6.19 1.74
C TYR A 34 -0.17 -6.47 0.36
N ASP A 35 0.64 -6.66 -0.68
CA ASP A 35 0.16 -7.11 -1.99
C ASP A 35 -0.47 -8.51 -1.89
N SER A 36 0.11 -9.41 -1.09
CA SER A 36 -0.47 -10.73 -0.80
C SER A 36 -1.83 -10.62 -0.10
N LYS A 37 -1.98 -9.67 0.84
CA LYS A 37 -3.27 -9.41 1.51
C LYS A 37 -4.32 -8.87 0.55
N VAL A 38 -3.93 -7.97 -0.36
CA VAL A 38 -4.82 -7.48 -1.42
C VAL A 38 -5.29 -8.62 -2.31
N ALA A 39 -4.38 -9.51 -2.72
CA ALA A 39 -4.73 -10.66 -3.54
C ALA A 39 -5.71 -11.58 -2.82
N GLN A 40 -5.46 -11.89 -1.54
CA GLN A 40 -6.37 -12.71 -0.72
C GLN A 40 -7.76 -12.08 -0.61
N ALA A 41 -7.85 -10.79 -0.26
CA ALA A 41 -9.12 -10.08 -0.12
C ALA A 41 -9.95 -10.12 -1.43
N LYS A 42 -9.29 -9.95 -2.58
CA LYS A 42 -9.93 -10.06 -3.90
C LYS A 42 -10.43 -11.47 -4.18
N MET A 43 -9.60 -12.49 -3.96
CA MET A 43 -9.99 -13.89 -4.15
C MET A 43 -11.18 -14.29 -3.27
N ASP A 44 -11.20 -13.82 -2.02
CA ASP A 44 -12.30 -14.09 -1.09
C ASP A 44 -13.57 -13.34 -1.48
N ALA A 45 -13.47 -12.10 -1.98
CA ALA A 45 -14.61 -11.37 -2.53
C ALA A 45 -15.16 -12.04 -3.79
N ASP A 46 -14.30 -12.47 -4.72
CA ASP A 46 -14.71 -13.17 -5.94
C ASP A 46 -15.43 -14.49 -5.62
N SER A 47 -14.92 -15.28 -4.67
CA SER A 47 -15.58 -16.49 -4.18
C SER A 47 -16.98 -16.19 -3.61
N ARG A 48 -17.11 -15.14 -2.78
CA ARG A 48 -18.40 -14.70 -2.23
C ARG A 48 -19.36 -14.23 -3.33
N LEU A 49 -18.88 -13.49 -4.33
CA LEU A 49 -19.68 -13.01 -5.45
C LEU A 49 -20.23 -14.16 -6.29
N GLN A 50 -19.46 -15.23 -6.50
CA GLN A 50 -19.94 -16.43 -7.19
C GLN A 50 -21.10 -17.08 -6.44
N THR A 51 -21.05 -17.10 -5.10
CA THR A 51 -22.14 -17.64 -4.28
C THR A 51 -23.37 -16.73 -4.18
N ALA A 52 -23.21 -15.42 -4.41
CA ALA A 52 -24.29 -14.43 -4.41
C ALA A 52 -25.00 -14.29 -5.77
N ALA A 53 -24.86 -15.28 -6.65
CA ALA A 53 -25.47 -15.25 -7.97
C ALA A 53 -27.00 -15.10 -7.89
N GLY A 54 -27.54 -14.05 -8.52
CA GLY A 54 -28.97 -13.73 -8.47
C GLY A 54 -29.40 -12.89 -7.26
N GLU A 55 -28.48 -12.53 -6.36
CA GLU A 55 -28.73 -11.65 -5.20
C GLU A 55 -28.00 -10.30 -5.40
N PRO A 56 -28.57 -9.34 -6.17
CA PRO A 56 -27.86 -8.12 -6.55
C PRO A 56 -27.48 -7.23 -5.36
N GLU A 57 -28.33 -7.13 -4.33
CA GLU A 57 -28.04 -6.35 -3.12
C GLU A 57 -26.85 -6.93 -2.35
N LYS A 58 -26.78 -8.25 -2.23
CA LYS A 58 -25.68 -8.95 -1.57
C LYS A 58 -24.38 -8.83 -2.37
N ALA A 59 -24.45 -8.93 -3.70
CA ALA A 59 -23.31 -8.70 -4.56
C ALA A 59 -22.75 -7.27 -4.40
N GLU A 60 -23.63 -6.28 -4.28
CA GLU A 60 -23.22 -4.90 -4.05
C GLU A 60 -22.62 -4.69 -2.67
N GLN A 61 -23.18 -5.32 -1.63
CA GLN A 61 -22.59 -5.31 -0.29
C GLN A 61 -21.18 -5.89 -0.30
N ILE A 62 -20.96 -7.03 -0.96
CA ILE A 62 -19.62 -7.66 -1.06
C ILE A 62 -18.61 -6.72 -1.74
N ARG A 63 -19.02 -5.98 -2.78
CA ARG A 63 -18.15 -5.00 -3.44
C ARG A 63 -17.81 -3.83 -2.53
N ASN A 64 -18.79 -3.30 -1.81
CA ASN A 64 -18.58 -2.22 -0.85
C ASN A 64 -17.64 -2.64 0.29
N ASP A 65 -17.83 -3.85 0.82
CA ASP A 65 -16.96 -4.42 1.84
C ASP A 65 -15.51 -4.55 1.32
N LEU A 66 -15.33 -5.03 0.09
CA LEU A 66 -14.00 -5.13 -0.53
C LEU A 66 -13.33 -3.75 -0.66
N VAL A 67 -14.07 -2.70 -1.03
CA VAL A 67 -13.51 -1.34 -1.12
C VAL A 67 -12.98 -0.87 0.23
N VAL A 68 -13.75 -1.07 1.30
CA VAL A 68 -13.35 -0.71 2.67
C VAL A 68 -12.13 -1.51 3.11
N GLU A 69 -12.11 -2.81 2.82
CA GLU A 69 -10.99 -3.69 3.13
C GLU A 69 -9.70 -3.26 2.42
N LEU A 70 -9.76 -3.00 1.11
CA LEU A 70 -8.61 -2.54 0.32
C LEU A 70 -8.07 -1.18 0.80
N ALA A 71 -8.95 -0.26 1.19
CA ALA A 71 -8.55 1.01 1.79
C ALA A 71 -7.79 0.80 3.11
N SER A 72 -8.31 -0.06 3.99
CA SER A 72 -7.67 -0.41 5.27
C SER A 72 -6.32 -1.10 5.09
N VAL A 73 -6.21 -2.02 4.12
CA VAL A 73 -4.95 -2.69 3.78
C VAL A 73 -3.91 -1.66 3.29
N SER A 74 -4.32 -0.72 2.45
CA SER A 74 -3.45 0.33 1.91
C SER A 74 -2.97 1.29 3.01
N GLU A 75 -3.88 1.72 3.90
CA GLU A 75 -3.52 2.58 5.03
C GLU A 75 -2.50 1.90 5.95
N ARG A 76 -2.73 0.63 6.28
CA ARG A 76 -1.82 -0.16 7.12
C ARG A 76 -0.46 -0.36 6.45
N ARG A 77 -0.40 -0.54 5.12
CA ARG A 77 0.84 -0.62 4.34
C ARG A 77 1.64 0.66 4.47
N GLU A 78 1.00 1.81 4.25
CA GLU A 78 1.69 3.10 4.32
C GLU A 78 2.15 3.43 5.74
N ARG A 79 1.31 3.18 6.75
CA ARG A 79 1.70 3.34 8.16
C ARG A 79 2.93 2.49 8.49
N LYS A 80 2.96 1.24 8.04
CA LYS A 80 4.10 0.35 8.30
C LYS A 80 5.38 0.83 7.63
N LYS A 81 5.29 1.31 6.39
CA LYS A 81 6.44 1.91 5.70
C LYS A 81 6.89 3.20 6.36
N GLU A 82 5.97 4.02 6.87
CA GLU A 82 6.30 5.24 7.61
C GLU A 82 7.03 4.93 8.93
N GLU A 83 6.57 3.94 9.69
CA GLU A 83 7.28 3.44 10.87
C GLU A 83 8.71 3.01 10.53
N LEU A 84 8.90 2.25 9.44
CA LEU A 84 10.22 1.83 8.97
C LEU A 84 11.08 3.04 8.59
N ARG A 85 10.56 3.96 7.77
CA ARG A 85 11.25 5.19 7.39
C ARG A 85 11.67 6.02 8.60
N ASN A 86 10.82 6.09 9.64
CA ASN A 86 11.13 6.78 10.89
C ASN A 86 12.20 6.05 11.70
N SER A 87 12.24 4.71 11.66
CA SER A 87 13.30 3.92 12.29
C SER A 87 14.65 4.12 11.60
N PHE A 88 14.67 4.27 10.27
CA PHE A 88 15.88 4.54 9.50
C PHE A 88 16.53 5.87 9.88
N LYS A 89 15.72 6.90 10.16
CA LYS A 89 16.19 8.23 10.62
C LYS A 89 16.78 8.21 12.04
N LYS A 90 16.40 7.24 12.88
CA LYS A 90 16.90 7.14 14.26
C LYS A 90 18.22 6.39 14.36
N ASN A 91 18.57 5.61 13.33
CA ASN A 91 19.73 4.72 13.30
C ASN A 91 20.85 5.23 12.36
N GLY A 92 20.65 6.37 11.68
CA GLY A 92 21.67 7.06 10.88
C GLY A 92 22.16 8.31 11.59
#